data_AF-A0A944TBE1-F1
#
_entry.id   AF-A0A944TBE1-F1
#
_cell.length_a   1.000
_cell.length_b   1.000
_cell.length_c   1.000
_cell.angle_alpha   90.00
_cell.angle_beta   90.00
_cell.angle_gamma   90.00
#
_symmetry.space_group_name_H-M   'P 1'
#
loop_
_entity.id
_entity.type
_entity.pdbx_description
1 polymer ?
#
loop_
_entity_poly.entity_id
_entity_poly.type
_entity_poly.pdbx_seq_one_letter_code
_entity_poly.pdbx_strand_id
1 'polypeptide(L)'
;MSRGMRALPAALLMILSACTQPALPDDHFYRLGAAPAEGISGALTGVIEVSRFIADGLAGRRPIVYTDGGDGREVQSYHYHFWSEPPPIMLQNTLVAYLRATNRGAQLVTPDMRVEPDYIISGKIRRFEQVLGPAGKIDLALELAVKRTRDDKMILLRPYSVTVATSNATVGEAVRRINQGLNAIYAKFLSDIPGR
;
A
#
# COMPACT_ATOMS: atom_id res chain seq x y z
N MET A 1 67.23 -10.50 -33.21
CA MET A 1 65.94 -10.86 -33.84
C MET A 1 64.89 -11.16 -32.77
N SER A 2 63.98 -10.19 -32.59
CA SER A 2 62.58 -10.29 -32.13
C SER A 2 62.10 -11.52 -31.34
N ARG A 3 62.06 -11.43 -30.00
CA ARG A 3 61.23 -12.31 -29.13
C ARG A 3 60.24 -11.55 -28.23
N GLY A 4 60.16 -10.23 -28.31
CA GLY A 4 59.36 -9.40 -27.40
C GLY A 4 57.95 -8.99 -27.86
N MET A 5 57.55 -9.25 -29.11
CA MET A 5 56.35 -8.61 -29.69
C MET A 5 55.08 -9.47 -29.70
N ARG A 6 55.13 -10.74 -29.28
CA ARG A 6 53.97 -11.67 -29.40
C ARG A 6 53.09 -11.79 -28.16
N ALA A 7 53.48 -11.23 -27.01
CA ALA A 7 52.70 -11.30 -25.77
C ALA A 7 51.67 -10.15 -25.60
N LEU A 8 51.85 -9.04 -26.32
CA LEU A 8 50.97 -7.87 -26.25
C LEU A 8 49.51 -8.09 -26.72
N PRO A 9 49.23 -8.83 -27.81
CA PRO A 9 47.85 -8.95 -28.31
C PRO A 9 46.98 -9.89 -27.44
N ALA A 10 47.59 -10.88 -26.79
CA ALA A 10 46.86 -11.83 -25.95
C ALA A 10 46.37 -11.20 -24.62
N ALA A 11 47.16 -10.29 -24.03
CA ALA A 11 46.78 -9.57 -22.83
C ALA A 11 45.63 -8.57 -23.10
N LEU A 12 45.60 -7.96 -24.29
CA LEU A 12 44.55 -7.00 -24.67
C LEU A 12 43.19 -7.68 -24.89
N LEU A 13 43.17 -8.91 -25.45
CA LEU A 13 41.94 -9.69 -25.66
C LEU A 13 41.30 -10.19 -24.34
N MET A 14 42.09 -10.47 -23.29
CA MET A 14 41.53 -10.86 -21.99
C MET A 14 40.89 -9.71 -21.21
N ILE A 15 41.29 -8.45 -21.47
CA ILE A 15 40.70 -7.27 -20.83
C ILE A 15 39.31 -6.95 -21.42
N LEU A 16 39.05 -7.36 -22.67
CA LEU A 16 37.77 -7.13 -23.37
C LEU A 16 36.65 -8.12 -22.99
N SER A 17 36.98 -9.28 -22.41
CA SER A 17 36.00 -10.28 -21.97
C SER A 17 35.44 -10.03 -20.55
N ALA A 18 35.89 -8.98 -19.85
CA ALA A 18 35.56 -8.75 -18.45
C ALA A 18 34.24 -7.99 -18.19
N CYS A 19 33.52 -7.58 -19.24
CA CYS A 19 32.29 -6.78 -19.09
C CYS A 19 31.02 -7.57 -19.46
N THR A 20 30.80 -8.74 -18.85
CA THR A 20 29.47 -9.37 -18.86
C THR A 20 28.67 -8.83 -17.68
N GLN A 21 27.90 -7.76 -17.89
CA GLN A 21 26.98 -7.26 -16.87
C GLN A 21 25.73 -8.15 -16.83
N PRO A 22 25.28 -8.62 -15.65
CA PRO A 22 24.01 -9.34 -15.53
C PRO A 22 22.86 -8.44 -15.98
N ALA A 23 21.81 -9.05 -16.56
CA ALA A 23 20.62 -8.33 -16.94
C ALA A 23 20.03 -7.58 -15.73
N LEU A 24 19.71 -6.30 -15.91
CA LEU A 24 19.04 -5.50 -14.89
C LEU A 24 17.64 -6.11 -14.63
N PRO A 25 17.22 -6.25 -13.35
CA PRO A 25 15.85 -6.65 -13.04
C PRO A 25 14.82 -5.68 -13.61
N ASP A 26 13.67 -6.21 -14.02
CA ASP A 26 12.54 -5.41 -14.49
C ASP A 26 11.80 -4.75 -13.32
N ASP A 27 11.24 -3.57 -13.58
CA ASP A 27 10.32 -2.91 -12.63
C ASP A 27 8.96 -3.60 -12.61
N HIS A 28 8.47 -3.90 -11.40
CA HIS A 28 7.16 -4.50 -11.16
C HIS A 28 6.21 -3.51 -10.50
N PHE A 29 5.00 -3.35 -11.08
CA PHE A 29 3.98 -2.44 -10.57
C PHE A 29 2.73 -3.19 -10.06
N TYR A 30 2.29 -2.84 -8.85
CA TYR A 30 1.20 -3.52 -8.15
C TYR A 30 0.01 -2.58 -7.90
N ARG A 31 -1.19 -3.16 -7.87
CA ARG A 31 -2.46 -2.50 -7.57
C ARG A 31 -3.14 -3.23 -6.42
N LEU A 32 -3.92 -2.49 -5.63
CA LEU A 32 -4.87 -3.07 -4.68
C LEU A 32 -6.25 -3.16 -5.32
N GLY A 33 -7.08 -4.05 -4.80
CA GLY A 33 -8.44 -4.27 -5.26
C GLY A 33 -9.41 -4.37 -4.10
N ALA A 34 -10.53 -3.65 -4.19
CA ALA A 34 -11.60 -3.78 -3.22
C ALA A 34 -12.29 -5.15 -3.39
N ALA A 35 -12.38 -5.90 -2.30
CA ALA A 35 -13.09 -7.18 -2.23
C ALA A 35 -13.92 -7.21 -0.94
N PRO A 36 -15.03 -6.45 -0.89
CA PRO A 36 -15.89 -6.42 0.28
C PRO A 36 -16.48 -7.79 0.58
N ALA A 37 -16.49 -8.17 1.86
CA ALA A 37 -17.19 -9.35 2.31
C ALA A 37 -18.70 -9.18 2.14
N GLU A 38 -19.40 -10.29 1.88
CA GLU A 38 -20.85 -10.30 1.81
C GLU A 38 -21.49 -9.88 3.15
N GLY A 39 -22.64 -9.20 3.08
CA GLY A 39 -23.37 -8.76 4.26
C GLY A 39 -22.84 -7.49 4.93
N ILE A 40 -21.71 -6.92 4.47
CA ILE A 40 -21.24 -5.60 4.93
C ILE A 40 -22.10 -4.51 4.27
N SER A 41 -22.79 -3.73 5.09
CA SER A 41 -23.58 -2.57 4.65
C SER A 41 -23.09 -1.29 5.31
N GLY A 42 -22.90 -0.23 4.52
CA GLY A 42 -22.56 1.09 5.07
C GLY A 42 -23.76 1.72 5.79
N ALA A 43 -23.49 2.40 6.91
CA ALA A 43 -24.50 3.07 7.72
C ALA A 43 -24.74 4.56 7.36
N LEU A 44 -23.85 5.16 6.56
CA LEU A 44 -23.91 6.58 6.21
C LEU A 44 -24.74 6.79 4.94
N THR A 45 -25.65 7.78 4.96
CA THR A 45 -26.44 8.21 3.79
C THR A 45 -26.14 9.67 3.46
N GLY A 46 -26.25 10.04 2.16
CA GLY A 46 -25.92 11.37 1.66
C GLY A 46 -24.59 11.43 0.90
N VAL A 47 -24.01 12.61 0.78
CA VAL A 47 -22.73 12.84 0.10
C VAL A 47 -21.59 12.51 1.07
N ILE A 48 -20.72 11.58 0.68
CA ILE A 48 -19.54 11.18 1.44
C ILE A 48 -18.31 11.53 0.62
N GLU A 49 -17.50 12.44 1.13
CA GLU A 49 -16.16 12.65 0.62
C GLU A 49 -15.20 11.67 1.29
N VAL A 50 -14.42 10.95 0.49
CA VAL A 50 -13.26 10.21 0.99
C VAL A 50 -12.03 11.06 0.68
N SER A 51 -11.41 11.65 1.69
CA SER A 51 -10.21 12.46 1.53
C SER A 51 -9.00 11.60 1.16
N ARG A 52 -7.95 12.23 0.60
CA ARG A 52 -6.65 11.57 0.42
C ARG A 52 -6.12 11.14 1.78
N PHE A 53 -5.57 9.94 1.85
CA PHE A 53 -4.94 9.48 3.09
C PHE A 53 -3.65 10.27 3.32
N ILE A 54 -3.14 10.23 4.54
CA ILE A 54 -1.84 10.80 4.89
C ILE A 54 -0.90 9.67 5.28
N ALA A 55 0.36 9.75 4.89
CA ALA A 55 1.40 8.80 5.28
C ALA A 55 2.72 9.53 5.45
N ASP A 56 3.50 9.11 6.45
CA ASP A 56 4.83 9.66 6.71
C ASP A 56 5.91 8.72 6.12
N GLY A 57 7.06 9.28 5.75
CA GLY A 57 8.24 8.50 5.38
C GLY A 57 8.10 7.64 4.11
N LEU A 58 8.70 6.44 4.14
CA LEU A 58 8.75 5.54 2.98
C LEU A 58 7.38 4.97 2.60
N ALA A 59 6.49 4.76 3.58
CA ALA A 59 5.15 4.23 3.35
C ALA A 59 4.23 5.17 2.55
N GLY A 60 4.59 6.45 2.43
CA GLY A 60 3.87 7.41 1.57
C GLY A 60 4.29 7.39 0.11
N ARG A 61 5.31 6.59 -0.27
CA ARG A 61 5.91 6.58 -1.60
C ARG A 61 5.54 5.31 -2.37
N ARG A 62 5.85 5.30 -3.66
CA ARG A 62 5.56 4.16 -4.55
C ARG A 62 6.36 2.88 -4.23
N PRO A 63 7.65 2.90 -3.87
CA PRO A 63 8.37 1.67 -3.54
C PRO A 63 7.67 0.89 -2.43
N ILE A 64 7.54 -0.43 -2.62
CA ILE A 64 6.95 -1.29 -1.59
C ILE A 64 7.92 -1.38 -0.41
N VAL A 65 7.39 -1.17 0.79
CA VAL A 65 8.17 -1.09 2.03
C VAL A 65 8.25 -2.45 2.69
N TYR A 66 9.42 -2.77 3.22
CA TYR A 66 9.62 -3.93 4.09
C TYR A 66 10.50 -3.59 5.29
N THR A 67 10.41 -4.45 6.30
CA THR A 67 11.22 -4.41 7.51
C THR A 67 11.87 -5.78 7.67
N ASP A 68 13.17 -5.83 7.96
CA ASP A 68 13.83 -7.10 8.27
C ASP A 68 13.35 -7.63 9.62
N GLY A 69 13.13 -8.95 9.71
CA GLY A 69 12.55 -9.63 10.87
C GLY A 69 13.46 -9.74 12.09
N GLY A 70 14.64 -9.11 12.04
CA GLY A 70 15.57 -8.98 13.15
C GLY A 70 15.01 -8.09 14.27
N ASP A 71 15.65 -6.96 14.54
CA ASP A 71 15.17 -6.05 15.60
C ASP A 71 13.96 -5.19 15.18
N GLY A 72 13.55 -5.28 13.92
CA GLY A 72 12.36 -4.65 13.36
C GLY A 72 12.42 -3.13 13.29
N ARG A 73 13.61 -2.51 13.42
CA ARG A 73 13.77 -1.06 13.46
C ARG A 73 14.13 -0.45 12.11
N GLU A 74 14.71 -1.24 11.21
CA GLU A 74 15.10 -0.77 9.90
C GLU A 74 13.99 -0.98 8.88
N VAL A 75 13.44 0.13 8.39
CA VAL A 75 12.43 0.16 7.34
C VAL A 75 13.12 0.48 6.02
N GLN A 76 12.98 -0.42 5.05
CA GLN A 76 13.60 -0.36 3.74
C GLN A 76 12.53 -0.40 2.64
N SER A 77 12.95 -0.18 1.39
CA SER A 77 12.07 -0.30 0.23
C SER A 77 12.67 -1.19 -0.84
N TYR A 78 11.84 -1.99 -1.49
CA TYR A 78 12.24 -2.75 -2.66
C TYR A 78 12.64 -1.82 -3.81
N HIS A 79 13.72 -2.17 -4.51
CA HIS A 79 14.29 -1.33 -5.57
C HIS A 79 13.54 -1.46 -6.91
N TYR A 80 12.93 -2.61 -7.16
CA TYR A 80 12.26 -2.95 -8.43
C TYR A 80 10.78 -3.32 -8.25
N HIS A 81 10.21 -3.03 -7.07
CA HIS A 81 8.80 -3.31 -6.78
C HIS A 81 8.09 -2.07 -6.26
N PHE A 82 7.07 -1.67 -6.98
CA PHE A 82 6.38 -0.41 -6.78
C PHE A 82 4.88 -0.59 -6.74
N TRP A 83 4.22 0.21 -5.92
CA TRP A 83 2.82 0.53 -6.13
C TRP A 83 2.64 1.32 -7.43
N SER A 84 1.57 1.00 -8.14
CA SER A 84 1.13 1.73 -9.33
C SER A 84 0.87 3.21 -9.03
N GLU A 85 0.36 3.52 -7.83
CA GLU A 85 0.17 4.86 -7.27
C GLU A 85 0.71 4.91 -5.84
N PRO A 86 1.09 6.08 -5.30
CA PRO A 86 1.46 6.18 -3.89
C PRO A 86 0.34 5.66 -2.97
N PRO A 87 0.67 4.94 -1.87
CA PRO A 87 -0.32 4.34 -0.98
C PRO A 87 -1.43 5.27 -0.50
N PRO A 88 -1.18 6.56 -0.18
CA PRO A 88 -2.26 7.50 0.15
C PRO A 88 -3.41 7.59 -0.86
N ILE A 89 -3.09 7.58 -2.16
CA ILE A 89 -4.08 7.67 -3.24
C ILE A 89 -4.71 6.30 -3.48
N MET A 90 -3.89 5.25 -3.50
CA MET A 90 -4.35 3.89 -3.75
C MET A 90 -5.34 3.42 -2.66
N LEU A 91 -5.10 3.75 -1.38
CA LEU A 91 -6.02 3.41 -0.29
C LEU A 91 -7.31 4.22 -0.37
N GLN A 92 -7.25 5.51 -0.70
CA GLN A 92 -8.44 6.33 -0.97
C GLN A 92 -9.30 5.69 -2.06
N ASN A 93 -8.69 5.38 -3.21
CA ASN A 93 -9.38 4.79 -4.37
C ASN A 93 -10.00 3.42 -4.01
N THR A 94 -9.26 2.60 -3.26
CA THR A 94 -9.75 1.28 -2.84
C THR A 94 -10.89 1.42 -1.82
N LEU A 95 -10.84 2.39 -0.89
CA LEU A 95 -11.93 2.63 0.05
C LEU A 95 -13.18 3.17 -0.65
N VAL A 96 -13.03 4.06 -1.63
CA VAL A 96 -14.13 4.53 -2.47
C VAL A 96 -14.79 3.35 -3.20
N ALA A 97 -13.99 2.46 -3.81
CA ALA A 97 -14.51 1.26 -4.47
C ALA A 97 -15.21 0.32 -3.48
N TYR A 98 -14.65 0.14 -2.29
CA TYR A 98 -15.23 -0.67 -1.22
C TYR A 98 -16.59 -0.11 -0.77
N LEU A 99 -16.66 1.19 -0.45
CA LEU A 99 -17.88 1.88 -0.04
C LEU A 99 -18.95 1.88 -1.15
N ARG A 100 -18.56 2.05 -2.42
CA ARG A 100 -19.50 1.99 -3.54
C ARG A 100 -20.16 0.61 -3.64
N ALA A 101 -19.44 -0.45 -3.32
CA ALA A 101 -19.97 -1.81 -3.33
C ALA A 101 -20.82 -2.14 -2.10
N THR A 102 -20.55 -1.55 -0.94
CA THR A 102 -21.25 -1.87 0.33
C THR A 102 -22.27 -0.82 0.78
N ASN A 103 -22.27 0.39 0.22
CA ASN A 103 -23.13 1.49 0.65
C ASN A 103 -23.95 2.06 -0.52
N ARG A 104 -25.11 1.45 -0.75
CA ARG A 104 -25.98 1.76 -1.90
C ARG A 104 -26.70 3.11 -1.82
N GLY A 105 -26.74 3.74 -0.64
CA GLY A 105 -27.47 4.99 -0.40
C GLY A 105 -26.60 6.24 -0.35
N ALA A 106 -25.30 6.12 -0.62
CA ALA A 106 -24.35 7.22 -0.53
C ALA A 106 -23.84 7.66 -1.91
N GLN A 107 -23.69 8.97 -2.08
CA GLN A 107 -22.96 9.55 -3.21
C GLN A 107 -21.50 9.71 -2.80
N LEU A 108 -20.62 8.94 -3.43
CA LEU A 108 -19.19 8.90 -3.12
C LEU A 108 -18.44 9.90 -3.99
N VAL A 109 -17.77 10.86 -3.35
CA VAL A 109 -16.96 11.89 -4.02
C VAL A 109 -15.53 11.90 -3.48
N THR A 110 -14.62 12.50 -4.26
CA THR A 110 -13.26 12.82 -3.85
C THR A 110 -13.07 14.34 -3.82
N PRO A 111 -12.06 14.87 -3.10
CA PRO A 111 -11.86 16.31 -2.96
C PRO A 111 -11.79 17.07 -4.30
N ASP A 112 -11.29 16.43 -5.35
CA ASP A 112 -11.14 17.02 -6.68
C ASP A 112 -12.48 17.39 -7.34
N MET A 113 -13.60 16.79 -6.89
CA MET A 113 -14.94 17.05 -7.42
C MET A 113 -15.60 18.31 -6.86
N ARG A 114 -15.09 18.85 -5.73
CA ARG A 114 -15.59 20.08 -5.09
C ARG A 114 -17.10 20.08 -4.80
N VAL A 115 -17.64 18.93 -4.43
CA VAL A 115 -19.02 18.79 -3.95
C VAL A 115 -19.03 18.93 -2.43
N GLU A 116 -19.97 19.70 -1.89
CA GLU A 116 -20.11 19.84 -0.44
C GLU A 116 -20.60 18.52 0.18
N PRO A 117 -19.82 17.89 1.09
CA PRO A 117 -20.17 16.58 1.63
C PRO A 117 -20.97 16.69 2.92
N ASP A 118 -21.85 15.73 3.20
CA ASP A 118 -22.49 15.54 4.51
C ASP A 118 -21.51 14.93 5.52
N TYR A 119 -20.61 14.06 5.03
CA TYR A 119 -19.61 13.36 5.80
C TYR A 119 -18.26 13.35 5.08
N ILE A 120 -17.18 13.50 5.86
CA ILE A 120 -15.80 13.35 5.40
C ILE A 120 -15.21 12.12 6.08
N ILE A 121 -14.70 11.20 5.26
CA ILE A 121 -13.88 10.07 5.70
C ILE A 121 -12.42 10.42 5.44
N SER A 122 -11.60 10.36 6.47
CA SER A 122 -10.16 10.60 6.38
C SER A 122 -9.37 9.44 6.98
N GLY A 123 -8.12 9.29 6.54
CA GLY A 123 -7.27 8.19 6.97
C GLY A 123 -5.80 8.58 7.08
N LYS A 124 -5.13 8.06 8.10
CA LYS A 124 -3.68 8.11 8.24
C LYS A 124 -3.09 6.70 8.22
N ILE A 125 -2.14 6.47 7.33
CA ILE A 125 -1.36 5.24 7.26
C ILE A 125 -0.31 5.29 8.38
N ARG A 126 -0.39 4.34 9.31
CA ARG A 126 0.55 4.19 10.44
C ARG A 126 1.57 3.08 10.18
N ARG A 127 1.14 1.97 9.56
CA ARG A 127 1.99 0.86 9.08
C ARG A 127 1.45 0.33 7.76
N PHE A 128 2.35 0.05 6.83
CA PHE A 128 2.02 -0.45 5.50
C PHE A 128 3.25 -1.16 4.91
N GLU A 129 3.66 -2.26 5.55
CA GLU A 129 4.94 -2.90 5.28
C GLU A 129 4.85 -4.43 5.33
N GLN A 130 5.74 -5.08 4.57
CA GLN A 130 6.04 -6.49 4.73
C GLN A 130 7.14 -6.67 5.79
N VAL A 131 6.93 -7.54 6.76
CA VAL A 131 7.97 -7.94 7.70
C VAL A 131 8.54 -9.27 7.24
N LEU A 132 9.85 -9.29 7.00
CA LEU A 132 10.58 -10.49 6.57
C LEU A 132 10.98 -11.37 7.76
N GLY A 133 11.61 -12.51 7.47
CA GLY A 133 12.10 -13.45 8.50
C GLY A 133 11.31 -14.77 8.57
N PRO A 134 11.65 -15.65 9.53
CA PRO A 134 11.07 -17.00 9.63
C PRO A 134 9.54 -17.01 9.81
N ALA A 135 9.00 -15.98 10.45
CA ALA A 135 7.57 -15.75 10.62
C ALA A 135 7.12 -14.50 9.84
N GLY A 136 7.40 -14.50 8.54
CA GLY A 136 7.06 -13.39 7.64
C GLY A 136 5.57 -13.04 7.68
N LYS A 137 5.28 -11.74 7.61
CA LYS A 137 3.92 -11.21 7.77
C LYS A 137 3.78 -9.86 7.08
N ILE A 138 2.54 -9.43 6.90
CA ILE A 138 2.19 -8.05 6.64
C ILE A 138 1.78 -7.40 7.95
N ASP A 139 2.25 -6.18 8.18
CA ASP A 139 1.77 -5.33 9.26
C ASP A 139 1.06 -4.10 8.68
N LEU A 140 -0.26 -4.04 8.85
CA LEU A 140 -1.09 -2.93 8.44
C LEU A 140 -1.65 -2.22 9.66
N ALA A 141 -1.51 -0.90 9.69
CA ALA A 141 -2.17 -0.07 10.68
C ALA A 141 -2.64 1.23 10.04
N LEU A 142 -3.92 1.54 10.19
CA LEU A 142 -4.57 2.75 9.70
C LEU A 142 -5.27 3.43 10.88
N GLU A 143 -5.27 4.74 10.92
CA GLU A 143 -6.19 5.52 11.76
C GLU A 143 -7.25 6.11 10.83
N LEU A 144 -8.52 5.79 11.08
CA LEU A 144 -9.64 6.20 10.23
C LEU A 144 -10.61 7.05 11.03
N ALA A 145 -11.16 8.06 10.37
CA ALA A 145 -12.11 8.98 10.98
C ALA A 145 -13.29 9.27 10.07
N VAL A 146 -14.44 9.51 10.70
CA VAL A 146 -15.67 10.01 10.06
C VAL A 146 -16.06 11.29 10.76
N LYS A 147 -16.09 12.40 10.03
CA LYS A 147 -16.59 13.69 10.50
C LYS A 147 -17.88 14.04 9.78
N ARG A 148 -18.88 14.53 10.50
CA ARG A 148 -20.06 15.14 9.90
C ARG A 148 -19.80 16.63 9.71
N THR A 149 -20.09 17.16 8.53
CA THR A 149 -19.70 18.53 8.16
C THR A 149 -20.61 19.61 8.73
N ARG A 150 -21.94 19.38 8.74
CA ARG A 150 -22.92 20.40 9.17
C ARG A 150 -22.72 20.97 10.58
N ASP A 151 -22.00 20.26 11.45
CA ASP A 151 -21.73 20.67 12.84
C ASP A 151 -20.32 20.26 13.31
N ASP A 152 -19.42 19.93 12.39
CA ASP A 152 -18.06 19.46 12.64
C ASP A 152 -17.94 18.30 13.65
N LYS A 153 -19.01 17.53 13.85
CA LYS A 153 -19.01 16.44 14.83
C LYS A 153 -18.14 15.29 14.35
N MET A 154 -17.15 14.91 15.19
CA MET A 154 -16.44 13.64 15.02
C MET A 154 -17.37 12.48 15.38
N ILE A 155 -17.73 11.68 14.37
CA ILE A 155 -18.62 10.51 14.53
C ILE A 155 -17.80 9.29 14.97
N LEU A 156 -16.60 9.14 14.38
CA LEU A 156 -15.70 8.03 14.65
C LEU A 156 -14.26 8.51 14.43
N LEU A 157 -13.35 8.13 15.32
CA LEU A 157 -11.90 8.25 15.13
C LEU A 157 -11.25 7.08 15.86
N ARG A 158 -10.69 6.12 15.11
CA ARG A 158 -10.11 4.90 15.70
C ARG A 158 -8.92 4.37 14.91
N PRO A 159 -7.92 3.78 15.60
CA PRO A 159 -6.92 2.95 14.96
C PRO A 159 -7.49 1.57 14.61
N TYR A 160 -7.05 1.04 13.48
CA TYR A 160 -7.32 -0.30 12.98
C TYR A 160 -6.00 -0.93 12.58
N SER A 161 -5.72 -2.14 13.08
CA SER A 161 -4.51 -2.86 12.73
C SER A 161 -4.81 -4.32 12.44
N VAL A 162 -4.08 -4.89 11.49
CA VAL A 162 -4.11 -6.34 11.23
C VAL A 162 -2.71 -6.80 10.86
N THR A 163 -2.37 -7.97 11.38
CA THR A 163 -1.19 -8.72 10.97
C THR A 163 -1.63 -9.95 10.19
N VAL A 164 -1.07 -10.16 9.00
CA VAL A 164 -1.42 -11.30 8.14
C VAL A 164 -0.16 -12.07 7.79
N ALA A 165 -0.07 -13.34 8.18
CA ALA A 165 1.08 -14.19 7.86
C ALA A 165 1.25 -14.34 6.33
N THR A 166 2.49 -14.30 5.87
CA THR A 166 2.85 -14.58 4.47
C THR A 166 3.32 -16.02 4.34
N SER A 167 2.93 -16.71 3.27
CA SER A 167 3.43 -18.08 3.02
C SER A 167 4.87 -18.12 2.49
N ASN A 168 5.38 -17.01 1.97
CA ASN A 168 6.74 -16.83 1.50
C ASN A 168 7.12 -15.35 1.51
N ALA A 169 8.41 -15.06 1.31
CA ALA A 169 8.96 -13.70 1.37
C ALA A 169 8.76 -12.88 0.08
N THR A 170 8.02 -13.37 -0.92
CA THR A 170 7.89 -12.65 -2.20
C THR A 170 6.99 -11.43 -2.07
N VAL A 171 7.27 -10.40 -2.87
CA VAL A 171 6.43 -9.20 -2.95
C VAL A 171 5.03 -9.51 -3.48
N GLY A 172 4.90 -10.48 -4.39
CA GLY A 172 3.59 -10.92 -4.87
C GLY A 172 2.70 -11.48 -3.76
N GLU A 173 3.27 -12.30 -2.87
CA GLU A 173 2.55 -12.77 -1.67
C GLU A 173 2.22 -11.61 -0.73
N ALA A 174 3.17 -10.70 -0.52
CA ALA A 174 2.97 -9.52 0.31
C ALA A 174 1.77 -8.69 -0.16
N VAL A 175 1.69 -8.39 -1.47
CA VAL A 175 0.59 -7.62 -2.07
C VAL A 175 -0.76 -8.32 -1.87
N ARG A 176 -0.83 -9.64 -2.05
CA ARG A 176 -2.06 -10.41 -1.77
C ARG A 176 -2.49 -10.28 -0.31
N ARG A 177 -1.56 -10.43 0.63
CA ARG A 177 -1.84 -10.36 2.07
C ARG A 177 -2.17 -8.94 2.54
N ILE A 178 -1.56 -7.92 1.94
CA ILE A 178 -1.94 -6.52 2.13
C ILE A 178 -3.39 -6.33 1.69
N ASN A 179 -3.78 -6.82 0.52
CA ASN A 179 -5.15 -6.69 0.04
C ASN A 179 -6.15 -7.40 0.96
N GLN A 180 -5.82 -8.59 1.45
CA GLN A 180 -6.64 -9.32 2.43
C GLN A 180 -6.81 -8.51 3.73
N GLY A 181 -5.71 -8.02 4.30
CA GLY A 181 -5.73 -7.24 5.54
C GLY A 181 -6.47 -5.92 5.40
N LEU A 182 -6.32 -5.23 4.27
CA LEU A 182 -7.00 -3.97 4.01
C LEU A 182 -8.52 -4.15 3.95
N ASN A 183 -9.00 -5.20 3.28
CA ASN A 183 -10.44 -5.51 3.24
C ASN A 183 -10.98 -5.82 4.65
N ALA A 184 -10.21 -6.50 5.50
CA ALA A 184 -10.60 -6.74 6.89
C ALA A 184 -10.68 -5.45 7.71
N ILE A 185 -9.72 -4.52 7.54
CA ILE A 185 -9.78 -3.19 8.17
C ILE A 185 -11.00 -2.42 7.70
N TYR A 186 -11.29 -2.39 6.39
CA TYR A 186 -12.45 -1.67 5.85
C TYR A 186 -13.77 -2.26 6.34
N ALA A 187 -13.92 -3.59 6.37
CA ALA A 187 -15.10 -4.24 6.94
C ALA A 187 -15.33 -3.81 8.40
N LYS A 188 -14.27 -3.87 9.22
CA LYS A 188 -14.35 -3.49 10.63
C LYS A 188 -14.61 -1.99 10.82
N PHE A 189 -13.99 -1.14 10.00
CA PHE A 189 -14.25 0.29 10.02
C PHE A 189 -15.71 0.59 9.75
N LEU A 190 -16.30 0.00 8.71
CA LEU A 190 -17.71 0.19 8.39
C LEU A 190 -18.64 -0.31 9.50
N SER A 191 -18.34 -1.45 10.13
CA SER A 191 -19.16 -1.98 11.24
C SER A 191 -19.09 -1.13 12.50
N ASP A 192 -17.98 -0.42 12.71
CA ASP A 192 -17.78 0.44 13.88
C ASP A 192 -18.41 1.84 13.69
N ILE A 193 -18.83 2.21 12.47
CA ILE A 193 -19.59 3.45 12.24
C ILE A 193 -20.96 3.28 12.89
N PRO A 194 -21.34 4.14 13.86
CA PRO A 194 -22.63 4.03 14.51
C PRO A 194 -23.77 4.09 13.48
N GLY A 195 -24.67 3.09 13.55
CA GLY A 195 -25.97 3.16 12.90
C GLY A 195 -26.73 4.38 13.41
N ARG A 196 -27.53 5.01 12.53
CA ARG A 196 -28.46 6.05 12.97
C ARG A 196 -29.52 5.48 13.90
#